data_AF-K1LWT1-F1
#
_entry.id   AF-K1LWT1-F1
#
_cell.length_a   1.000
_cell.length_b   1.000
_cell.length_c   1.000
_cell.angle_alpha   90.00
_cell.angle_beta   90.00
_cell.angle_gamma   90.00
#
_symmetry.space_group_name_H-M   'P 1'
#
loop_
_entity.id
_entity.type
_entity.pdbx_description
1 polymer ?
#
loop_
_entity_poly.entity_id
_entity_poly.type
_entity_poly.pdbx_seq_one_letter_code
_entity_poly.pdbx_strand_id
1 'polypeptide(L)' 'MELLDANFILRYLLRDNEEHFLVVRDIIEKNHLTIPDFIFAETVYVLEKVYKVPRIEIKMCCQTYWGIKIFLQIGRMF' A
#
# COMPACT_ATOMS: atom_id res chain seq x y z
N MET A 1 -11.39 -10.24 -10.92
CA MET A 1 -10.15 -9.52 -10.57
C MET A 1 -10.58 -8.36 -9.71
N GLU A 2 -10.41 -8.46 -8.40
CA GLU A 2 -10.71 -7.34 -7.50
C GLU A 2 -9.54 -6.36 -7.60
N LEU A 3 -9.78 -5.22 -8.24
CA LEU A 3 -8.81 -4.13 -8.31
C LEU A 3 -8.80 -3.42 -6.96
N LEU A 4 -7.65 -3.38 -6.30
CA LEU A 4 -7.47 -2.52 -5.13
C LEU A 4 -7.58 -1.06 -5.54
N ASP A 5 -8.39 -0.31 -4.81
CA ASP A 5 -8.49 1.16 -4.90
C ASP A 5 -7.38 1.80 -4.06
N ALA A 6 -6.91 2.99 -4.45
CA ALA A 6 -5.97 3.78 -3.65
C ALA A 6 -6.51 4.05 -2.24
N ASN A 7 -7.82 4.26 -2.09
CA ASN A 7 -8.46 4.44 -0.78
C ASN A 7 -8.30 3.23 0.14
N PHE A 8 -8.26 2.03 -0.43
CA PHE A 8 -8.06 0.80 0.33
C PHE A 8 -6.64 0.76 0.92
N ILE A 9 -5.64 1.16 0.13
CA ILE A 9 -4.24 1.26 0.58
C ILE A 9 -4.08 2.39 1.60
N LEU A 10 -4.71 3.55 1.36
CA LEU A 10 -4.66 4.69 2.28
C LEU A 10 -5.22 4.34 3.65
N ARG A 11 -6.34 3.60 3.71
CA ARG A 11 -6.91 3.11 4.98
C ARG A 11 -5.95 2.21 5.76
N TYR A 12 -5.21 1.35 5.05
CA TYR A 12 -4.17 0.53 5.69
C TYR A 12 -3.04 1.40 6.26
N LEU A 13 -2.56 2.36 5.48
CA LEU A 13 -1.41 3.19 5.83
C LEU A 13 -1.71 4.21 6.94
N LEU A 14 -2.86 4.88 6.85
CA LEU A 14 -3.24 5.98 7.74
C LEU A 14 -3.91 5.50 9.02
N ARG A 15 -4.49 4.29 9.02
CA ARG A 15 -5.28 3.75 10.15
C ARG A 15 -6.32 4.75 10.65
N ASP A 16 -6.96 5.45 9.71
CA ASP A 16 -7.93 6.52 9.96
C ASP A 16 -9.23 6.00 10.62
N ASN A 17 -9.56 4.73 10.41
CA ASN A 17 -10.69 4.05 11.02
C ASN A 17 -10.29 2.62 11.42
N GLU A 18 -10.42 2.29 12.70
CA GLU A 18 -9.94 1.04 13.28
C GLU A 18 -10.68 -0.21 12.75
N GLU A 19 -12.00 -0.15 12.60
CA GLU A 19 -12.79 -1.27 12.05
C GLU A 19 -12.42 -1.55 10.59
N HIS A 20 -12.35 -0.50 9.78
CA HIS A 20 -11.96 -0.63 8.38
C HIS A 20 -10.50 -1.05 8.23
N PHE A 21 -9.61 -0.55 9.10
CA PHE A 21 -8.21 -0.94 9.12
C PHE A 21 -8.07 -2.44 9.39
N LEU A 22 -8.79 -3.00 10.36
CA LEU A 22 -8.71 -4.43 10.67
C LEU A 22 -9.14 -5.30 9.48
N VAL A 23 -10.23 -4.93 8.81
CA VAL A 23 -10.71 -5.64 7.60
C VAL A 23 -9.69 -5.56 6.47
N VAL A 24 -9.21 -4.35 6.18
CA VAL A 24 -8.23 -4.09 5.12
C VAL A 24 -6.91 -4.81 5.40
N ARG A 25 -6.43 -4.78 6.64
CA ARG A 25 -5.23 -5.47 7.08
C ARG A 25 -5.35 -6.97 6.89
N ASP A 26 -6.46 -7.57 7.33
CA ASP A 26 -6.69 -9.00 7.15
C ASP A 26 -6.70 -9.38 5.66
N ILE A 27 -7.26 -8.54 4.79
CA ILE A 27 -7.28 -8.79 3.34
C ILE A 27 -5.88 -8.66 2.74
N ILE A 28 -5.10 -7.64 3.12
CA ILE A 28 -3.75 -7.38 2.61
C ILE A 28 -2.74 -8.42 3.10
N GLU A 29 -2.84 -8.86 4.35
CA GLU A 29 -1.90 -9.83 4.93
C GLU A 29 -2.22 -11.27 4.51
N LYS A 30 -3.51 -11.62 4.32
CA LYS A 30 -3.89 -12.98 3.91
C LYS A 30 -3.82 -13.21 2.40
N ASN A 31 -4.00 -12.17 1.58
CA ASN A 31 -3.99 -12.29 0.13
C ASN A 31 -2.69 -11.72 -0.46
N HIS A 32 -2.11 -12.43 -1.42
CA HIS A 32 -1.05 -11.88 -2.26
C HIS A 32 -1.67 -10.88 -3.25
N LEU A 33 -1.72 -9.61 -2.86
CA LEU A 33 -2.30 -8.55 -3.67
C LEU A 33 -1.27 -7.94 -4.62
N THR A 34 -1.66 -7.82 -5.88
CA THR A 34 -0.89 -7.07 -6.88
C THR A 34 -1.47 -5.67 -6.97
N ILE A 35 -0.71 -4.67 -6.54
CA ILE A 35 -1.06 -3.25 -6.70
C ILE A 35 -0.56 -2.80 -8.08
N PRO A 36 -1.45 -2.35 -8.98
CA PRO A 36 -1.06 -1.76 -10.25
C PRO A 36 -0.33 -0.43 -10.08
N ASP A 37 0.54 -0.08 -11.04
CA ASP A 37 1.37 1.12 -10.95
C ASP A 37 0.57 2.42 -10.86
N PHE A 38 -0.60 2.48 -11.53
CA PHE A 38 -1.47 3.67 -11.50
C PHE A 38 -2.11 3.89 -10.12
N ILE A 39 -2.54 2.82 -9.44
CA ILE A 39 -3.08 2.89 -8.07
C ILE A 39 -1.98 3.31 -7.09
N PHE A 40 -0.76 2.84 -7.29
CA PHE A 40 0.38 3.25 -6.49
C PHE A 40 0.69 4.75 -6.68
N ALA A 41 0.72 5.23 -7.92
CA ALA A 41 0.93 6.65 -8.22
C ALA A 41 -0.17 7.53 -7.60
N GLU A 42 -1.42 7.10 -7.66
CA GLU A 42 -2.54 7.78 -7.02
C GLU A 42 -2.38 7.82 -5.49
N THR A 43 -2.00 6.70 -4.86
CA THR A 43 -1.75 6.64 -3.42
C THR A 43 -0.67 7.64 -2.99
N VAL A 44 0.46 7.67 -3.72
CA VAL A 44 1.55 8.62 -3.48
C VAL A 44 1.09 10.06 -3.66
N TYR A 45 0.32 10.33 -4.72
CA TYR A 45 -0.23 11.66 -4.99
C TYR A 45 -1.16 12.13 -3.86
N VAL A 46 -2.06 11.27 -3.38
CA VAL A 46 -2.99 11.60 -2.30
C VAL A 46 -2.24 11.83 -0.98
N LEU A 47 -1.25 10.99 -0.64
CA LEU A 47 -0.40 11.19 0.54
C LEU A 47 0.34 12.54 0.48
N GLU A 48 0.92 12.89 -0.67
CA GLU A 48 1.67 14.13 -0.84
C GLU A 48 0.76 15.38 -0.88
N LYS A 49 -0.36 15.33 -1.61
CA LYS A 49 -1.17 16.51 -1.93
C LYS A 49 -2.34 16.74 -0.97
N VAL A 50 -3.01 15.67 -0.55
CA VAL A 50 -4.18 15.76 0.34
C VAL A 50 -3.75 15.72 1.79
N TYR A 51 -2.97 14.70 2.16
CA TYR A 51 -2.52 14.52 3.55
C TYR A 51 -1.23 15.29 3.87
N LYS A 52 -0.59 15.89 2.87
CA LYS A 52 0.65 16.69 3.01
C LYS A 52 1.78 15.94 3.72
N VAL A 53 1.83 14.62 3.55
CA VAL A 53 2.86 13.77 4.13
C VAL A 53 4.22 14.14 3.51
N PRO A 54 5.28 14.31 4.32
CA PRO A 54 6.60 14.61 3.80
C PRO A 54 7.10 13.52 2.85
N ARG A 55 7.71 13.91 1.72
CA ARG A 55 8.25 12.97 0.73
C ARG A 55 9.23 11.96 1.32
N ILE A 56 9.93 12.32 2.39
CA ILE A 56 10.86 11.41 3.09
C ILE A 56 10.10 10.25 3.76
N GLU A 57 8.94 10.51 4.35
CA GLU A 57 8.09 9.49 4.97
C GLU A 57 7.44 8.59 3.92
N ILE A 58 6.97 9.20 2.81
CA ILE A 58 6.47 8.45 1.66
C ILE A 58 7.55 7.51 1.12
N LYS A 59 8.79 8.02 0.94
CA LYS A 59 9.92 7.20 0.50
C LYS A 59 10.19 6.04 1.45
N MET A 60 10.22 6.27 2.76
CA MET A 60 10.43 5.21 3.75
C MET A 60 9.32 4.15 3.66
N CYS A 61 8.06 4.58 3.62
CA CYS A 61 6.91 3.68 3.48
C CYS A 61 6.98 2.85 2.18
N CYS A 62 7.28 3.50 1.06
CA CYS A 62 7.47 2.83 -0.22
C CYS A 62 8.65 1.85 -0.19
N GLN A 63 9.78 2.19 0.45
CA GLN A 63 10.93 1.29 0.55
C GLN A 63 10.60 0.03 1.37
N THR A 64 9.87 0.16 2.48
CA THR A 64 9.42 -0.99 3.27
C THR A 64 8.47 -1.89 2.46
N TYR A 65 7.49 -1.29 1.78
CA TYR A 65 6.54 -2.04 0.94
C TYR A 65 7.18 -2.65 -0.31
N TRP A 66 8.08 -1.94 -0.97
CA TRP A 66 8.79 -2.39 -2.16
C TRP A 66 9.83 -3.45 -1.83
N GLY A 67 10.46 -3.37 -0.65
CA GLY A 67 11.31 -4.42 -0.11
C GLY A 67 10.56 -5.74 0.08
N ILE A 68 9.30 -5.68 0.55
CA ILE A 68 8.42 -6.85 0.66
C ILE A 68 8.01 -7.38 -0.73
N LYS A 69 7.68 -6.50 -1.69
CA LYS A 69 7.38 -6.88 -3.08
C LYS A 69 8.57 -7.59 -3.75
N ILE A 70 9.79 -7.07 -3.59
CA ILE A 70 11.02 -7.67 -4.11
C ILE A 70 11.27 -9.04 -3.47
N PHE A 71 11.10 -9.18 -2.16
CA PHE A 71 11.33 -10.47 -1.49
C PHE A 71 10.32 -11.55 -1.93
N LEU A 72 9.05 -11.19 -2.09
CA LEU A 72 8.00 -12.09 -2.58
C LEU A 72 8.13 -12.41 -4.08
N GLN A 73 8.73 -11.53 -4.87
CA GLN A 73 8.94 -11.74 -6.31
C GLN A 73 10.24 -12.50 -6.59
N ILE A 74 11.31 -12.28 -5.81
CA ILE A 74 12.58 -13.05 -5.92
C ILE A 74 12.42 -14.46 -5.32
N GLY A 75 11.63 -14.64 -4.26
CA GLY A 75 11.29 -15.96 -3.71
C GLY A 75 10.45 -16.86 -4.65
N ARG A 76 10.09 -16.37 -5.84
CA ARG A 76 9.47 -17.16 -6.94
C ARG A 76 10.39 -17.36 -8.15
N MET A 77 11.66 -16.95 -8.06
CA MET A 77 12.66 -17.15 -9.12
C MET A 77 13.63 -18.31 -8.82
N PHE A 78 13.44 -19.01 -7.70
CA PHE A 78 14.13 -20.26 -7.35
C PHE A 78 13.14 -21.31 -6.87
#